data_AF-A0A1Y1JS61-F1
#
_entry.id   AF-A0A1Y1JS61-F1
#
_cell.length_a   1.000
_cell.length_b   1.000
_cell.length_c   1.000
_cell.angle_alpha   90.00
_cell.angle_beta   90.00
_cell.angle_gamma   90.00
#
_symmetry.space_group_name_H-M   'P 1'
#
loop_
_entity.id
_entity.type
_entity.pdbx_description
1 polymer ?
#
loop_
_entity_poly.entity_id
_entity_poly.type
_entity_poly.pdbx_seq_one_letter_code
_entity_poly.pdbx_strand_id
1 'polypeptide(L)'
;MDTFNYELVKDFPMYNEKLENNHLIPGLEYKYCSPDGGIGGYNDIKGKFSEDKCKKALLFASKIEPDYHSDYAYWKADCFYLYYWLYKEFKSNGISQHTQSIYRKLFNIVSIKDSKNICNYYKSKPISENVFKDVSNLYEMYNNLYYINNSNISYVKSKCDCINEFSAKYEINLMKCESNNNSPFCTVLEDIKDEYNNIQNLTDICNNVECKKLPCRKNDSIQL
;
A
#
# COMPACT_ATOMS: atom_id res chain seq x y z
N MET A 1 -14.29 -15.10 -9.89
CA MET A 1 -13.66 -13.78 -9.69
C MET A 1 -12.69 -13.97 -8.56
N ASP A 2 -11.39 -13.77 -8.79
CA ASP A 2 -10.42 -13.77 -7.69
C ASP A 2 -10.76 -12.58 -6.79
N THR A 3 -11.22 -12.86 -5.57
CA THR A 3 -11.42 -11.85 -4.54
C THR A 3 -10.04 -11.24 -4.24
N PHE A 4 -9.93 -9.93 -4.02
CA PHE A 4 -8.72 -9.31 -3.46
C PHE A 4 -8.98 -8.98 -1.98
N ASN A 5 -8.03 -9.25 -1.09
CA ASN A 5 -8.14 -8.96 0.33
C ASN A 5 -7.61 -7.55 0.56
N TYR A 6 -8.54 -6.60 0.51
CA TYR A 6 -8.25 -5.19 0.71
C TYR A 6 -7.95 -4.86 2.19
N GLU A 7 -8.26 -5.74 3.15
CA GLU A 7 -7.99 -5.52 4.57
C GLU A 7 -6.49 -5.36 4.84
N LEU A 8 -5.66 -6.07 4.07
CA LEU A 8 -4.20 -5.99 4.14
C LEU A 8 -3.64 -4.58 3.92
N VAL A 9 -4.40 -3.71 3.25
CA VAL A 9 -3.96 -2.34 2.95
C VAL A 9 -3.85 -1.51 4.23
N LYS A 10 -4.54 -1.90 5.31
CA LYS A 10 -4.44 -1.25 6.63
C LYS A 10 -3.00 -1.20 7.16
N ASP A 11 -2.20 -2.21 6.85
CA ASP A 11 -0.83 -2.32 7.33
C ASP A 11 0.20 -1.61 6.42
N PHE A 12 -0.21 -1.11 5.26
CA PHE A 12 0.71 -0.51 4.28
C PHE A 12 1.48 0.70 4.83
N PRO A 13 0.90 1.61 5.63
CA PRO A 13 1.66 2.70 6.24
C PRO A 13 2.86 2.21 7.07
N MET A 14 2.66 1.17 7.90
CA MET A 14 3.74 0.56 8.69
C MET A 14 4.82 -0.05 7.78
N TYR A 15 4.44 -0.76 6.71
CA TYR A 15 5.43 -1.33 5.79
C TYR A 15 6.18 -0.25 4.99
N ASN A 16 5.53 0.87 4.71
CA ASN A 16 6.18 2.02 4.11
C ASN A 16 7.26 2.60 5.02
N GLU A 17 6.97 2.78 6.30
CA GLU A 17 8.00 3.21 7.26
C GLU A 17 9.15 2.20 7.35
N LYS A 18 8.85 0.90 7.39
CA LYS A 18 9.87 -0.15 7.38
C LYS A 18 10.73 -0.07 6.11
N LEU A 19 10.11 0.14 4.94
CA LEU A 19 10.83 0.26 3.66
C LEU A 19 11.73 1.50 3.63
N GLU A 20 11.26 2.64 4.15
CA GLU A 20 12.02 3.90 4.13
C GLU A 20 13.16 3.93 5.16
N ASN A 21 12.96 3.33 6.34
CA ASN A 21 13.95 3.30 7.42
C ASN A 21 14.93 2.12 7.30
N ASN A 22 14.91 1.40 6.18
CA ASN A 22 15.74 0.22 5.99
C ASN A 22 17.20 0.60 5.71
N HIS A 23 18.11 0.21 6.61
CA HIS A 23 19.54 0.29 6.40
C HIS A 23 20.09 -0.96 5.71
N LEU A 24 21.01 -0.77 4.76
CA LEU A 24 21.66 -1.87 4.04
C LEU A 24 22.36 -2.81 5.02
N ILE A 25 22.20 -4.12 4.80
CA ILE A 25 22.79 -5.16 5.65
C ILE A 25 23.95 -5.86 4.93
N PRO A 26 25.04 -6.21 5.62
CA PRO A 26 26.11 -7.02 5.04
C PRO A 26 25.60 -8.39 4.56
N GLY A 27 26.16 -8.89 3.45
CA GLY A 27 25.88 -10.25 2.96
C GLY A 27 24.63 -10.42 2.09
N LEU A 28 23.88 -9.36 1.79
CA LEU A 28 22.84 -9.36 0.77
C LEU A 28 23.43 -9.07 -0.62
N GLU A 29 22.91 -9.72 -1.66
CA GLU A 29 23.48 -9.67 -3.02
C GLU A 29 23.09 -8.38 -3.78
N TYR A 30 23.49 -7.21 -3.27
CA TYR A 30 23.17 -5.93 -3.89
C TYR A 30 23.74 -5.73 -5.29
N LYS A 31 24.72 -6.54 -5.71
CA LYS A 31 25.27 -6.56 -7.08
C LYS A 31 24.20 -6.78 -8.16
N TYR A 32 23.06 -7.42 -7.82
CA TYR A 32 21.95 -7.58 -8.77
C TYR A 32 21.28 -6.25 -9.14
N CYS A 33 21.39 -5.24 -8.27
CA CYS A 33 20.84 -3.91 -8.47
C CYS A 33 21.76 -2.97 -9.25
N SER A 34 23.03 -3.30 -9.40
CA SER A 34 24.00 -2.50 -10.17
C SER A 34 23.62 -2.45 -11.66
N PRO A 35 24.11 -1.46 -12.42
CA PRO A 35 23.78 -1.29 -13.85
C PRO A 35 24.09 -2.48 -14.76
N ASP A 36 24.94 -3.40 -14.31
CA ASP A 36 25.31 -4.64 -15.01
C ASP A 36 24.75 -5.90 -14.30
N GLY A 37 23.95 -5.70 -13.24
CA GLY A 37 23.33 -6.77 -12.45
C GLY A 37 22.02 -7.29 -13.06
N GLY A 38 21.54 -8.44 -12.57
CA GLY A 38 20.36 -9.11 -13.13
C GLY A 38 19.02 -8.34 -13.05
N ILE A 39 18.94 -7.32 -12.18
CA ILE A 39 17.82 -6.37 -12.13
C ILE A 39 18.23 -5.04 -12.79
N GLY A 40 19.32 -4.41 -12.33
CA GLY A 40 19.70 -3.06 -12.79
C GLY A 40 20.14 -2.99 -14.26
N GLY A 41 20.66 -4.10 -14.81
CA GLY A 41 21.04 -4.22 -16.22
C GLY A 41 19.93 -4.71 -17.15
N TYR A 42 18.71 -4.90 -16.65
CA TYR A 42 17.59 -5.29 -17.51
C TYR A 42 17.19 -4.12 -18.41
N ASN A 43 17.36 -4.25 -19.73
CA ASN A 43 17.27 -3.16 -20.70
C ASN A 43 16.00 -2.30 -20.57
N ASP A 44 14.83 -2.91 -20.34
CA ASP A 44 13.56 -2.15 -20.25
C ASP A 44 13.43 -1.34 -18.95
N ILE A 45 14.30 -1.60 -17.97
CA ILE A 45 14.26 -1.04 -16.60
C ILE A 45 15.49 -0.16 -16.32
N LYS A 46 16.58 -0.38 -17.04
CA LYS A 46 17.84 0.34 -16.90
C LYS A 46 17.59 1.85 -16.99
N GLY A 47 18.04 2.58 -15.97
CA GLY A 47 17.84 4.03 -15.84
C GLY A 47 16.44 4.48 -15.39
N LYS A 48 15.45 3.57 -15.32
CA LYS A 48 14.07 3.85 -14.86
C LYS A 48 13.81 3.36 -13.44
N PHE A 49 14.55 2.35 -12.99
CA PHE A 49 14.55 1.89 -11.60
C PHE A 49 15.94 2.07 -11.02
N SER A 50 16.10 3.09 -10.18
CA SER A 50 17.39 3.43 -9.59
C SER A 50 17.95 2.30 -8.74
N GLU A 51 19.28 2.20 -8.68
CA GLU A 51 19.98 1.22 -7.85
C GLU A 51 19.53 1.28 -6.38
N ASP A 52 19.35 2.47 -5.81
CA ASP A 52 18.91 2.62 -4.41
C ASP A 52 17.51 2.06 -4.16
N LYS A 53 16.55 2.35 -5.04
CA LYS A 53 15.21 1.76 -4.99
C LYS A 53 15.24 0.24 -5.15
N CYS A 54 16.10 -0.28 -6.02
CA CYS A 54 16.31 -1.72 -6.13
C CYS A 54 16.87 -2.32 -4.84
N LYS A 55 17.88 -1.71 -4.23
CA LYS A 55 18.48 -2.17 -2.98
C LYS A 55 17.47 -2.13 -1.83
N LYS A 56 16.65 -1.08 -1.73
CA LYS A 56 15.53 -0.98 -0.78
C LYS A 56 14.53 -2.12 -0.96
N ALA A 57 14.10 -2.38 -2.19
CA ALA A 57 13.17 -3.46 -2.51
C ALA A 57 13.73 -4.84 -2.15
N LEU A 58 15.00 -5.09 -2.49
CA LEU A 58 15.68 -6.35 -2.21
C LEU A 58 15.85 -6.56 -0.70
N LEU A 59 16.22 -5.52 0.03
CA LEU A 59 16.33 -5.57 1.49
C LEU A 59 14.97 -5.83 2.14
N PHE A 60 13.92 -5.14 1.70
CA PHE A 60 12.57 -5.39 2.19
C PHE A 60 12.15 -6.84 1.94
N ALA A 61 12.34 -7.35 0.72
CA ALA A 61 12.04 -8.75 0.36
C ALA A 61 12.81 -9.76 1.24
N SER A 62 14.06 -9.46 1.59
CA SER A 62 14.89 -10.33 2.44
C SER A 62 14.42 -10.44 3.89
N LYS A 63 13.63 -9.47 4.36
CA LYS A 63 13.08 -9.43 5.72
C LYS A 63 11.70 -10.08 5.83
N ILE A 64 11.08 -10.44 4.70
CA ILE A 64 9.78 -11.11 4.72
C ILE A 64 10.00 -12.55 5.17
N GLU A 65 9.40 -12.89 6.30
CA GLU A 65 9.48 -14.23 6.84
C GLU A 65 8.66 -15.21 5.99
N PRO A 66 9.14 -16.45 5.81
CA PRO A 66 8.34 -17.52 5.22
C PRO A 66 7.11 -17.82 6.08
N ASP A 67 6.04 -18.27 5.44
CA ASP A 67 4.94 -18.91 6.15
C ASP A 67 5.16 -20.42 6.11
N TYR A 68 5.50 -21.00 7.26
CA TYR A 68 5.74 -22.44 7.40
C TYR A 68 4.49 -23.22 7.84
N HIS A 69 3.39 -22.54 8.19
CA HIS A 69 2.36 -23.15 9.01
C HIS A 69 0.92 -22.96 8.56
N SER A 70 0.63 -22.33 7.41
CA SER A 70 -0.77 -22.18 7.03
C SER A 70 -1.07 -22.46 5.56
N ASP A 71 -2.14 -23.23 5.33
CA ASP A 71 -2.89 -23.26 4.07
C ASP A 71 -3.47 -21.87 3.71
N TYR A 72 -3.33 -20.88 4.61
CA TYR A 72 -3.71 -19.47 4.50
C TYR A 72 -2.55 -18.53 4.11
N ALA A 73 -1.36 -19.07 3.80
CA ALA A 73 -0.13 -18.35 3.43
C ALA A 73 -0.22 -17.49 2.15
N TYR A 74 -1.42 -17.33 1.60
CA TYR A 74 -1.66 -16.69 0.31
C TYR A 74 -1.62 -15.16 0.38
N TRP A 75 -1.85 -14.53 1.54
CA TRP A 75 -2.13 -13.09 1.60
C TRP A 75 -1.36 -12.41 2.74
N LYS A 76 -0.05 -12.19 2.55
CA LYS A 76 0.74 -11.40 3.49
C LYS A 76 0.75 -9.93 3.08
N ALA A 77 0.47 -9.05 4.03
CA ALA A 77 0.41 -7.62 3.77
C ALA A 77 1.78 -7.04 3.36
N ASP A 78 2.90 -7.55 3.90
CA ASP A 78 4.25 -7.17 3.48
C ASP A 78 4.54 -7.55 2.01
N CYS A 79 4.18 -8.76 1.61
CA CYS A 79 4.27 -9.23 0.23
C CYS A 79 3.47 -8.34 -0.71
N PHE A 80 2.22 -8.03 -0.34
CA PHE A 80 1.34 -7.21 -1.14
C PHE A 80 1.87 -5.78 -1.25
N TYR A 81 2.28 -5.19 -0.12
CA TYR A 81 2.85 -3.86 -0.06
C TYR A 81 4.06 -3.73 -0.98
N LEU A 82 5.00 -4.67 -0.93
CA LEU A 82 6.18 -4.63 -1.82
C LEU A 82 5.78 -4.68 -3.31
N TYR A 83 4.79 -5.49 -3.68
CA TYR A 83 4.29 -5.54 -5.06
C TYR A 83 3.68 -4.20 -5.45
N TYR A 84 2.80 -3.66 -4.61
CA TYR A 84 2.14 -2.37 -4.79
C TYR A 84 3.16 -1.23 -4.96
N TRP A 85 4.17 -1.19 -4.10
CA TRP A 85 5.23 -0.19 -4.11
C TRP A 85 6.02 -0.25 -5.43
N LEU A 86 6.44 -1.44 -5.87
CA LEU A 86 7.11 -1.61 -7.18
C LEU A 86 6.22 -1.17 -8.33
N TYR A 87 4.94 -1.51 -8.30
CA TYR A 87 3.98 -1.09 -9.32
C TYR A 87 3.90 0.45 -9.40
N LYS A 88 3.81 1.14 -8.26
CA LYS A 88 3.78 2.61 -8.22
C LYS A 88 5.05 3.23 -8.81
N GLU A 89 6.20 2.70 -8.40
CA GLU A 89 7.50 3.10 -8.92
C GLU A 89 7.58 2.93 -10.44
N PHE A 90 7.16 1.77 -10.94
CA PHE A 90 7.23 1.47 -12.38
C PHE A 90 6.18 2.21 -13.19
N LYS A 91 4.98 2.41 -12.65
CA LYS A 91 3.93 3.20 -13.29
C LYS A 91 4.38 4.64 -13.51
N SER A 92 5.03 5.25 -12.52
CA SER A 92 5.56 6.61 -12.65
C SER A 92 6.62 6.75 -13.76
N ASN A 93 7.25 5.63 -14.15
CA ASN A 93 8.27 5.55 -15.20
C ASN A 93 7.77 4.90 -16.51
N GLY A 94 6.46 4.66 -16.65
CA GLY A 94 5.87 4.06 -17.85
C GLY A 94 6.29 2.60 -18.11
N ILE A 95 6.62 1.85 -17.05
CA ILE A 95 7.14 0.47 -17.13
C ILE A 95 6.40 -0.51 -16.19
N SER A 96 5.16 -0.20 -15.82
CA SER A 96 4.36 -0.99 -14.86
C SER A 96 4.18 -2.47 -15.27
N GLN A 97 4.24 -2.79 -16.56
CA GLN A 97 4.20 -4.16 -17.07
C GLN A 97 5.33 -5.05 -16.53
N HIS A 98 6.45 -4.47 -16.09
CA HIS A 98 7.58 -5.23 -15.56
C HIS A 98 7.45 -5.58 -14.07
N THR A 99 6.43 -5.07 -13.36
CA THR A 99 6.26 -5.24 -11.90
C THR A 99 6.37 -6.69 -11.48
N GLN A 100 5.58 -7.58 -12.09
CA GLN A 100 5.57 -9.00 -11.73
C GLN A 100 6.93 -9.67 -11.96
N SER A 101 7.59 -9.36 -13.08
CA SER A 101 8.87 -9.95 -13.45
C SER A 101 9.97 -9.58 -12.45
N ILE A 102 9.99 -8.32 -12.00
CA ILE A 102 10.98 -7.86 -11.02
C ILE A 102 10.66 -8.36 -9.63
N TYR A 103 9.39 -8.35 -9.23
CA TYR A 103 8.95 -8.93 -7.98
C TYR A 103 9.43 -10.39 -7.85
N ARG A 104 9.23 -11.20 -8.90
CA ARG A 104 9.74 -12.58 -8.95
C ARG A 104 11.26 -12.65 -8.85
N LYS A 105 11.99 -11.79 -9.57
CA LYS A 105 13.46 -11.73 -9.50
C LYS A 105 13.97 -11.39 -8.09
N LEU A 106 13.35 -10.44 -7.40
CA LEU A 106 13.71 -10.10 -6.01
C LEU A 106 13.60 -11.32 -5.11
N PHE A 107 12.47 -12.05 -5.18
CA PHE A 107 12.29 -13.25 -4.38
C PHE A 107 13.23 -14.38 -4.75
N ASN A 108 13.53 -14.56 -6.04
CA ASN A 108 14.52 -15.55 -6.48
C ASN A 108 15.92 -15.25 -5.91
N ILE A 109 16.31 -13.98 -5.78
CA ILE A 109 17.61 -13.61 -5.22
C ILE A 109 17.66 -13.93 -3.72
N VAL A 110 16.61 -13.57 -2.96
CA VAL A 110 16.59 -13.79 -1.51
C VAL A 110 16.34 -15.25 -1.13
N SER A 111 15.64 -16.02 -1.98
CA SER A 111 15.32 -17.43 -1.74
C SER A 111 16.48 -18.39 -2.03
N ILE A 112 17.59 -17.94 -2.62
CA ILE A 112 18.77 -18.80 -2.87
C ILE A 112 19.32 -19.38 -1.56
N LYS A 113 19.12 -18.69 -0.42
CA LYS A 113 19.65 -19.12 0.88
C LYS A 113 18.73 -20.07 1.65
N ASP A 114 17.43 -20.03 1.40
CA ASP A 114 16.43 -20.85 2.08
C ASP A 114 15.26 -21.09 1.12
N SER A 115 15.01 -22.34 0.74
CA SER A 115 13.96 -22.79 -0.19
C SER A 115 12.53 -22.52 0.31
N LYS A 116 12.19 -21.24 0.49
CA LYS A 116 11.02 -20.78 1.22
C LYS A 116 9.91 -20.34 0.26
N ASN A 117 8.69 -20.79 0.54
CA ASN A 117 7.45 -20.40 -0.15
C ASN A 117 7.00 -18.98 0.23
N ILE A 118 7.83 -17.97 -0.02
CA ILE A 118 7.54 -16.57 0.34
C ILE A 118 6.74 -15.90 -0.78
N CYS A 119 5.62 -15.24 -0.44
CA CYS A 119 4.82 -14.41 -1.34
C CYS A 119 4.31 -15.12 -2.62
N ASN A 120 4.06 -16.43 -2.57
CA ASN A 120 3.73 -17.25 -3.75
C ASN A 120 2.51 -16.75 -4.55
N TYR A 121 1.48 -16.26 -3.87
CA TYR A 121 0.29 -15.69 -4.52
C TYR A 121 0.68 -14.53 -5.45
N TYR A 122 1.35 -13.51 -4.91
CA TYR A 122 1.74 -12.32 -5.66
C TYR A 122 2.83 -12.60 -6.70
N LYS A 123 3.66 -13.64 -6.52
CA LYS A 123 4.60 -14.09 -7.56
C LYS A 123 3.89 -14.70 -8.78
N SER A 124 2.79 -15.42 -8.57
CA SER A 124 2.09 -16.19 -9.62
C SER A 124 0.94 -15.44 -10.27
N LYS A 125 0.29 -14.51 -9.56
CA LYS A 125 -0.89 -13.79 -10.06
C LYS A 125 -0.57 -12.32 -10.35
N PRO A 126 -0.68 -11.86 -11.61
CA PRO A 126 -0.64 -10.44 -11.90
C PRO A 126 -1.88 -9.76 -11.32
N ILE A 127 -1.68 -8.56 -10.77
CA ILE A 127 -2.76 -7.75 -10.19
C ILE A 127 -3.24 -6.76 -11.25
N SER A 128 -4.55 -6.58 -11.37
CA SER A 128 -5.11 -5.67 -12.37
C SER A 128 -4.96 -4.21 -11.98
N GLU A 129 -4.97 -3.34 -12.99
CA GLU A 129 -4.91 -1.88 -12.83
C GLU A 129 -6.03 -1.33 -11.92
N ASN A 130 -7.24 -1.89 -12.03
CA ASN A 130 -8.38 -1.48 -11.21
C ASN A 130 -8.15 -1.79 -9.73
N VAL A 131 -7.60 -2.97 -9.42
CA VAL A 131 -7.24 -3.32 -8.04
C VAL A 131 -6.19 -2.35 -7.51
N PHE A 132 -5.19 -1.98 -8.31
CA PHE A 132 -4.20 -0.98 -7.87
C PHE A 132 -4.77 0.41 -7.62
N LYS A 133 -5.78 0.82 -8.40
CA LYS A 133 -6.50 2.06 -8.17
C LYS A 133 -7.21 2.03 -6.83
N ASP A 134 -7.90 0.93 -6.53
CA ASP A 134 -8.63 0.75 -5.28
C ASP A 134 -7.69 0.64 -4.07
N VAL A 135 -6.61 -0.14 -4.18
CA VAL A 135 -5.53 -0.20 -3.17
C VAL A 135 -4.92 1.17 -2.93
N SER A 136 -4.66 1.97 -3.97
CA SER A 136 -4.12 3.32 -3.80
C SER A 136 -5.08 4.23 -3.04
N ASN A 137 -6.38 4.10 -3.27
CA ASN A 137 -7.37 4.88 -2.54
C ASN A 137 -7.39 4.52 -1.05
N LEU A 138 -7.48 3.23 -0.74
CA LEU A 138 -7.47 2.75 0.64
C LEU A 138 -6.15 3.08 1.34
N TYR A 139 -5.01 2.93 0.65
CA TYR A 139 -3.71 3.24 1.23
C TYR A 139 -3.58 4.72 1.60
N GLU A 140 -3.99 5.63 0.70
CA GLU A 140 -3.97 7.06 1.01
C GLU A 140 -4.89 7.40 2.20
N MET A 141 -6.05 6.75 2.31
CA MET A 141 -6.96 6.91 3.45
C MET A 141 -6.34 6.39 4.76
N TYR A 142 -5.77 5.19 4.76
CA TYR A 142 -5.07 4.65 5.94
C TYR A 142 -3.85 5.48 6.33
N ASN A 143 -3.13 6.04 5.35
CA ASN A 143 -2.01 6.92 5.61
C ASN A 143 -2.47 8.21 6.30
N ASN A 144 -3.60 8.79 5.87
CA ASN A 144 -4.20 9.94 6.53
C ASN A 144 -4.67 9.58 7.96
N LEU A 145 -5.33 8.44 8.18
CA LEU A 145 -5.69 7.97 9.52
C LEU A 145 -4.46 7.81 10.42
N TYR A 146 -3.41 7.19 9.88
CA TYR A 146 -2.16 7.01 10.58
C TYR A 146 -1.57 8.37 11.04
N TYR A 147 -1.58 9.40 10.20
CA TYR A 147 -1.11 10.74 10.59
C TYR A 147 -2.05 11.49 11.53
N ILE A 148 -3.36 11.32 11.40
CA ILE A 148 -4.33 11.93 12.33
C ILE A 148 -4.07 11.40 13.75
N ASN A 149 -3.88 10.09 13.88
CA ASN A 149 -3.67 9.40 15.15
C ASN A 149 -2.26 9.62 15.73
N ASN A 150 -1.24 9.85 14.90
CA ASN A 150 0.13 10.02 15.36
C ASN A 150 0.61 11.47 15.23
N SER A 151 0.68 12.20 16.35
CA SER A 151 0.99 13.63 16.39
C SER A 151 2.42 14.03 15.98
N ASN A 152 3.34 13.08 15.86
CA ASN A 152 4.78 13.36 15.77
C ASN A 152 5.42 13.01 14.41
N ILE A 153 4.64 12.61 13.40
CA ILE A 153 5.20 11.88 12.25
C ILE A 153 5.37 12.71 10.97
N SER A 154 4.73 13.88 10.80
CA SER A 154 4.78 14.59 9.52
C SER A 154 5.09 16.08 9.64
N TYR A 155 6.13 16.53 8.93
CA TYR A 155 6.43 17.93 8.64
C TYR A 155 5.74 18.45 7.36
N VAL A 156 5.06 17.56 6.60
CA VAL A 156 4.63 17.84 5.22
C VAL A 156 3.15 18.25 5.14
N LYS A 157 2.30 17.75 6.03
CA LYS A 157 0.85 18.04 6.05
C LYS A 157 0.38 18.30 7.46
N SER A 158 -0.52 19.27 7.62
CA SER A 158 -1.20 19.46 8.91
C SER A 158 -2.22 18.34 9.14
N LYS A 159 -2.58 18.08 10.40
CA LYS A 159 -3.66 17.12 10.71
C LYS A 159 -4.98 17.49 10.00
N CYS A 160 -5.25 18.79 9.86
CA CYS A 160 -6.46 19.27 9.19
C CYS A 160 -6.48 18.94 7.70
N ASP A 161 -5.32 19.00 7.03
CA ASP A 161 -5.21 18.59 5.63
C ASP A 161 -5.49 17.09 5.49
N CYS A 162 -4.93 16.26 6.37
CA CYS A 162 -5.19 14.82 6.38
C CYS A 162 -6.68 14.51 6.61
N ILE A 163 -7.34 15.22 7.53
CA ILE A 163 -8.77 15.05 7.80
C ILE A 163 -9.59 15.40 6.55
N ASN A 164 -9.36 16.57 5.95
CA ASN A 164 -10.12 17.01 4.78
C ASN A 164 -9.89 16.10 3.56
N GLU A 165 -8.63 15.71 3.30
CA GLU A 165 -8.31 14.76 2.25
C GLU A 165 -8.96 13.39 2.47
N PHE A 166 -8.96 12.90 3.72
CA PHE A 166 -9.60 11.64 4.08
C PHE A 166 -11.10 11.68 3.81
N SER A 167 -11.81 12.71 4.29
CA SER A 167 -13.25 12.85 4.09
C SER A 167 -13.62 12.96 2.62
N ALA A 168 -12.93 13.82 1.87
CA ALA A 168 -13.16 13.95 0.43
C ALA A 168 -12.94 12.63 -0.31
N LYS A 169 -11.91 11.88 0.08
CA LYS A 169 -11.61 10.59 -0.54
C LYS A 169 -12.59 9.50 -0.17
N TYR A 170 -13.12 9.49 1.05
CA TYR A 170 -14.21 8.59 1.43
C TYR A 170 -15.44 8.84 0.55
N GLU A 171 -15.90 10.09 0.41
CA GLU A 171 -17.10 10.42 -0.38
C GLU A 171 -16.97 10.00 -1.86
N ILE A 172 -15.81 10.23 -2.47
CA ILE A 172 -15.54 9.79 -3.85
C ILE A 172 -15.63 8.27 -3.99
N ASN A 173 -15.16 7.52 -2.99
CA ASN A 173 -15.19 6.05 -3.03
C ASN A 173 -16.53 5.47 -2.59
N LEU A 174 -17.29 6.18 -1.75
CA LEU A 174 -18.65 5.80 -1.33
C LEU A 174 -19.58 5.70 -2.55
N MET A 175 -19.50 6.64 -3.50
CA MET A 175 -20.28 6.59 -4.75
C MET A 175 -20.06 5.29 -5.55
N LYS A 176 -18.87 4.68 -5.47
CA LYS A 176 -18.62 3.38 -6.11
C LYS A 176 -19.38 2.26 -5.41
N CYS A 177 -19.50 2.35 -4.09
CA CYS A 177 -20.16 1.36 -3.26
C CYS A 177 -21.68 1.40 -3.41
N GLU A 178 -22.29 2.56 -3.68
CA GLU A 178 -23.74 2.69 -3.89
C GLU A 178 -24.31 1.71 -4.94
N SER A 179 -23.49 1.31 -5.93
CA SER A 179 -23.87 0.34 -6.96
C SER A 179 -23.58 -1.13 -6.61
N ASN A 180 -22.72 -1.40 -5.61
CA ASN A 180 -22.31 -2.75 -5.20
C ASN A 180 -21.75 -2.76 -3.75
N ASN A 181 -22.64 -2.55 -2.77
CA ASN A 181 -22.28 -2.37 -1.36
C ASN A 181 -21.54 -3.57 -0.72
N ASN A 182 -21.66 -4.77 -1.28
CA ASN A 182 -21.09 -6.00 -0.70
C ASN A 182 -19.74 -6.40 -1.32
N SER A 183 -19.11 -5.52 -2.10
CA SER A 183 -17.76 -5.81 -2.60
C SER A 183 -16.72 -5.78 -1.47
N PRO A 184 -15.66 -6.61 -1.52
CA PRO A 184 -14.60 -6.60 -0.51
C PRO A 184 -13.95 -5.21 -0.31
N PHE A 185 -13.91 -4.40 -1.38
CA PHE A 185 -13.46 -3.01 -1.30
C PHE A 185 -14.39 -2.17 -0.41
N CYS A 186 -15.70 -2.31 -0.59
CA CYS A 186 -16.70 -1.54 0.16
C CYS A 186 -16.78 -1.94 1.62
N THR A 187 -16.59 -3.23 1.94
CA THR A 187 -16.45 -3.68 3.33
C THR A 187 -15.31 -2.95 4.02
N VAL A 188 -14.13 -2.93 3.40
CA VAL A 188 -12.96 -2.24 3.97
C VAL A 188 -13.16 -0.72 4.03
N LEU A 189 -13.87 -0.13 3.06
CA LEU A 189 -14.20 1.30 3.08
C LEU A 189 -15.10 1.65 4.28
N GLU A 190 -16.06 0.79 4.62
CA GLU A 190 -16.92 0.95 5.79
C GLU A 190 -16.14 0.77 7.10
N ASP A 191 -15.23 -0.20 7.18
CA ASP A 191 -14.36 -0.37 8.36
C ASP A 191 -13.48 0.87 8.60
N ILE A 192 -12.92 1.44 7.54
CA ILE A 192 -12.12 2.68 7.58
C ILE A 192 -12.95 3.87 8.07
N LYS A 193 -14.21 3.96 7.64
CA LYS A 193 -15.16 4.99 8.09
C LYS A 193 -15.45 4.86 9.57
N ASP A 194 -15.66 3.64 10.07
CA ASP A 194 -15.91 3.40 11.48
C ASP A 194 -14.67 3.73 12.32
N GLU A 195 -13.47 3.40 11.85
CA GLU A 195 -12.21 3.80 12.50
C GLU A 195 -12.09 5.33 12.58
N TYR A 196 -12.34 6.05 11.49
CA TYR A 196 -12.34 7.51 11.48
C TYR A 196 -13.37 8.12 12.43
N ASN A 197 -14.61 7.65 12.39
CA ASN A 197 -15.71 8.18 13.19
C ASN A 197 -15.52 7.96 14.70
N ASN A 198 -14.64 7.01 15.09
CA ASN A 198 -14.29 6.75 16.47
C ASN A 198 -13.13 7.62 16.99
N ILE A 199 -12.50 8.44 16.15
CA ILE A 199 -11.44 9.36 16.58
C ILE A 199 -12.05 10.48 17.43
N GLN A 200 -11.68 10.52 18.70
CA GLN A 200 -12.12 11.55 19.63
C GLN A 200 -11.45 12.91 19.32
N ASN A 201 -12.14 14.00 19.65
CA ASN A 201 -11.63 15.37 19.59
C ASN A 201 -11.22 15.86 18.19
N LEU A 202 -11.70 15.25 17.10
CA LEU A 202 -11.54 15.77 15.74
C LEU A 202 -11.93 17.26 15.63
N THR A 203 -12.93 17.68 16.41
CA THR A 203 -13.43 19.07 16.48
C THR A 203 -12.49 20.06 17.14
N ASP A 204 -11.67 19.59 18.08
CA ASP A 204 -10.77 20.45 18.85
C ASP A 204 -9.45 20.64 18.08
N ILE A 205 -9.15 19.70 17.17
CA ILE A 205 -7.94 19.70 16.36
C ILE A 205 -8.07 20.71 15.19
N CYS A 206 -9.26 20.84 14.60
CA CYS A 206 -9.44 21.58 13.35
C CYS A 206 -10.80 22.31 13.28
N ASN A 207 -10.75 23.64 13.17
CA ASN A 207 -11.94 24.48 13.07
C ASN A 207 -12.62 24.44 11.68
N ASN A 208 -11.86 24.15 10.63
CA ASN A 208 -12.31 24.21 9.23
C ASN A 208 -12.39 22.82 8.57
N VAL A 209 -12.83 21.81 9.32
CA VAL A 209 -13.03 20.46 8.77
C VAL A 209 -14.33 20.43 7.98
N GLU A 210 -14.27 20.00 6.72
CA GLU A 210 -15.46 19.86 5.87
C GLU A 210 -16.45 18.85 6.44
N CYS A 211 -15.94 17.81 7.11
CA CYS A 211 -16.72 16.66 7.54
C CYS A 211 -16.16 15.98 8.80
N LYS A 212 -16.81 16.25 9.94
CA LYS A 212 -16.39 15.75 11.27
C LYS A 212 -16.82 14.30 11.55
N LYS A 213 -17.81 13.81 10.80
CA LYS A 213 -18.34 12.45 10.87
C LYS A 213 -18.78 12.03 9.47
N LEU A 214 -18.40 10.84 9.08
CA LEU A 214 -18.72 10.25 7.77
C LEU A 214 -19.98 9.36 7.84
N PRO A 215 -20.75 9.25 6.75
CA PRO A 215 -20.64 10.04 5.52
C PRO A 215 -20.95 11.51 5.75
N CYS A 216 -20.37 12.40 4.93
CA CYS A 216 -20.46 13.84 5.03
C CYS A 216 -21.82 14.41 4.65
N ARG A 217 -22.83 13.56 4.42
CA ARG A 217 -24.16 13.97 3.96
C ARG A 217 -24.63 15.17 4.77
N LYS A 218 -24.72 16.31 4.09
CA LYS A 218 -25.52 17.45 4.54
C LYS A 218 -26.90 16.89 4.81
N ASN A 219 -27.52 17.26 5.93
CA ASN A 219 -28.92 16.99 6.22
C ASN A 219 -29.77 17.20 4.96
N ASP A 220 -30.15 16.12 4.29
CA ASP A 220 -31.25 16.16 3.35
C ASP A 220 -32.50 16.34 4.22
N SER A 221 -33.06 17.55 4.13
CA SER A 221 -34.39 17.97 4.61
C SER A 221 -34.65 17.93 6.13
N ILE A 222 -34.42 19.07 6.80
CA ILE A 222 -35.46 19.61 7.67
C ILE A 222 -36.57 20.08 6.72
N GLN A 223 -37.55 19.21 6.45
CA GLN A 223 -38.85 19.68 5.99
C GLN A 223 -39.59 20.18 7.24
N LEU A 224 -39.68 21.50 7.34
CA LEU A 224 -40.62 22.22 8.20
C LEU A 224 -42.06 21.93 7.76
#